data_AF-A0A3B1AC34-F1
#
_entry.id   AF-A0A3B1AC34-F1
#
_cell.length_a   1.000
_cell.length_b   1.000
_cell.length_c   1.000
_cell.angle_alpha   90.00
_cell.angle_beta   90.00
_cell.angle_gamma   90.00
#
_symmetry.space_group_name_H-M   'P 1'
#
loop_
_entity.id
_entity.type
_entity.pdbx_description
1 polymer ?
#
loop_
_entity_poly.entity_id
_entity_poly.type
_entity_poly.pdbx_seq_one_letter_code
_entity_poly.pdbx_strand_id
1 'polypeptide(L)' 'GLESVDWVVPFSEQTPERLICHVIPNVLVKGGDYRPEEIAGGKCVIENGGKVEVLGFIEGCSTSNVIEAIRHGVESSQTE' A
#
# COMPACT_ATOMS: atom_id res chain seq x y z
N GLY A 1 -3.15 -14.28 -2.67
CA GLY A 1 -2.67 -13.27 -1.70
C GLY A 1 -3.73 -12.27 -1.27
N LEU A 2 -5.02 -12.64 -1.20
CA LEU A 2 -6.09 -11.78 -0.68
C LEU A 2 -7.00 -12.52 0.30
N GLU A 3 -6.62 -13.73 0.74
CA GLU A 3 -7.42 -14.56 1.65
C GLU A 3 -7.67 -13.89 3.01
N SER A 4 -6.78 -12.96 3.41
CA SER A 4 -6.87 -12.18 4.65
C SER A 4 -7.75 -10.93 4.54
N VAL A 5 -8.42 -10.70 3.41
CA VAL A 5 -9.22 -9.48 3.17
C VAL A 5 -10.70 -9.76 3.44
N ASP A 6 -11.28 -9.10 4.44
CA ASP A 6 -12.72 -9.20 4.75
C ASP A 6 -13.59 -8.34 3.82
N TRP A 7 -13.11 -7.13 3.47
CA TRP A 7 -13.87 -6.14 2.71
C TRP A 7 -13.03 -5.45 1.65
N VAL A 8 -13.64 -5.21 0.50
CA VAL A 8 -13.07 -4.40 -0.58
C VAL A 8 -14.06 -3.30 -0.91
N VAL A 9 -13.63 -2.04 -0.82
CA VAL A 9 -14.48 -0.87 -1.06
C VAL A 9 -13.87 -0.04 -2.19
N PRO A 10 -14.55 0.10 -3.35
CA PRO A 10 -14.07 0.95 -4.43
C PRO A 10 -14.28 2.43 -4.12
N PHE A 11 -13.39 3.27 -4.65
CA PHE A 11 -13.51 4.73 -4.66
C PHE A 11 -13.05 5.26 -6.03
N SER A 12 -13.52 6.44 -6.44
CA SER A 12 -13.26 7.00 -7.79
C SER A 12 -12.40 8.26 -7.77
N GLU A 13 -12.22 8.84 -6.58
CA GLU A 13 -11.40 10.00 -6.34
C GLU A 13 -9.91 9.67 -6.48
N GLN A 14 -9.09 10.71 -6.68
CA GLN A 14 -7.63 10.53 -6.81
C GLN A 14 -6.98 9.96 -5.55
N THR A 15 -7.58 10.20 -4.38
CA THR A 15 -7.12 9.66 -3.10
C THR A 15 -8.31 9.04 -2.34
N PRO A 16 -8.05 8.02 -1.50
CA PRO A 16 -9.09 7.43 -0.66
C PRO A 16 -9.46 8.28 0.56
N GLU A 17 -8.97 9.52 0.67
CA GLU A 17 -9.07 10.35 1.87
C GLU A 17 -10.52 10.50 2.36
N ARG A 18 -11.46 10.83 1.46
CA ARG A 18 -12.88 10.96 1.81
C ARG A 18 -13.43 9.67 2.43
N LEU A 19 -13.08 8.52 1.86
CA LEU A 19 -13.53 7.21 2.34
C LEU A 19 -12.90 6.89 3.71
N ILE A 20 -11.60 7.11 3.85
CA ILE A 20 -10.87 6.86 5.11
C ILE A 20 -11.41 7.75 6.24
N CYS A 21 -11.65 9.04 5.97
CA CYS A 21 -12.22 9.97 6.95
C CYS A 21 -13.69 9.66 7.29
N HIS A 22 -14.39 8.87 6.45
CA HIS A 22 -15.73 8.39 6.74
C HIS A 22 -15.74 7.10 7.57
N VAL A 23 -14.85 6.16 7.25
CA VAL A 23 -14.72 4.87 7.95
C VAL A 23 -14.02 5.04 9.31
N ILE A 24 -13.06 5.95 9.40
CA ILE A 24 -12.24 6.24 10.58
C ILE A 24 -11.63 4.94 11.17
N PRO A 25 -10.75 4.25 10.41
CA PRO A 25 -10.15 3.02 10.89
C PRO A 25 -9.29 3.26 12.13
N ASN A 26 -9.20 2.27 13.03
CA ASN A 26 -8.30 2.35 14.18
C ASN A 26 -6.82 2.32 13.78
N VAL A 27 -6.49 1.65 12.67
CA VAL A 27 -5.14 1.59 12.10
C VAL A 27 -5.22 1.76 10.59
N LEU A 28 -4.46 2.70 10.05
CA LEU A 28 -4.26 2.92 8.61
C LEU A 28 -2.84 2.53 8.24
N VAL A 29 -2.69 1.59 7.31
CA VAL A 29 -1.39 1.06 6.91
C VAL A 29 -1.09 1.41 5.46
N LYS A 30 0.12 1.87 5.17
CA LYS A 30 0.63 2.04 3.81
C LYS A 30 2.02 1.41 3.69
N GLY A 31 2.24 0.66 2.61
CA GLY A 31 3.57 0.17 2.26
C GLY A 31 4.36 1.23 1.49
N GLY A 32 5.65 1.34 1.78
CA GLY A 32 6.63 2.13 1.03
C GLY A 32 7.49 3.05 1.89
N ASP A 33 7.91 4.15 1.29
CA ASP A 33 8.82 5.16 1.84
C ASP A 33 8.10 6.47 2.23
N TYR A 34 6.78 6.40 2.45
CA TYR A 34 5.97 7.54 2.84
C TYR A 34 6.26 8.01 4.27
N ARG A 35 6.13 9.31 4.52
CA ARG A 35 5.94 9.80 5.89
C ARG A 35 4.47 9.63 6.31
N PRO A 36 4.17 9.35 7.59
CA PRO A 36 2.78 9.21 8.05
C PRO A 36 1.90 10.42 7.70
N GLU A 37 2.48 11.63 7.70
CA GLU A 37 1.79 12.88 7.36
C GLU A 37 1.43 13.02 5.88
N GLU A 38 2.06 12.25 4.99
CA GLU A 38 1.84 12.27 3.54
C GLU A 38 0.73 11.30 3.11
N ILE A 39 0.22 10.47 4.04
CA ILE A 39 -0.80 9.47 3.76
C ILE A 39 -2.18 10.13 3.76
N ALA A 40 -2.85 10.06 2.60
CA ALA A 40 -4.22 10.51 2.42
C ALA A 40 -5.16 9.92 3.49
N GLY A 41 -5.88 10.78 4.22
CA GLY A 41 -6.75 10.39 5.33
C GLY A 41 -6.04 10.08 6.66
N GLY A 42 -4.71 10.09 6.70
CA GLY A 42 -3.93 9.83 7.92
C GLY A 42 -4.22 10.84 9.03
N LYS A 43 -4.38 12.12 8.68
CA LYS A 43 -4.77 13.17 9.63
C LYS A 43 -6.10 12.86 10.32
N CYS A 44 -7.13 12.48 9.55
CA CYS A 44 -8.44 12.10 10.09
C CYS A 44 -8.32 10.95 11.08
N VAL A 45 -7.49 9.94 10.77
CA VAL A 45 -7.27 8.79 11.66
C VAL A 45 -6.61 9.21 12.97
N ILE A 46 -5.53 9.99 12.91
CA ILE A 46 -4.78 10.45 14.10
C ILE A 46 -5.64 11.36 14.99
N GLU A 47 -6.38 12.31 14.39
CA GLU A 47 -7.28 13.22 15.13
C GLU A 47 -8.42 12.47 15.84
N ASN A 48 -8.79 11.28 15.35
CA ASN A 48 -9.78 10.41 15.97
C ASN A 48 -9.16 9.30 16.85
N GLY A 49 -7.88 9.42 17.22
CA GLY A 49 -7.19 8.52 18.15
C GLY A 49 -6.71 7.19 17.55
N GLY A 50 -6.76 7.05 16.22
CA GLY A 50 -6.17 5.93 15.49
C GLY A 50 -4.67 6.08 15.25
N LYS A 51 -4.09 5.12 14.53
CA LYS A 51 -2.66 5.07 14.20
C LYS A 51 -2.44 5.00 12.70
N VAL A 52 -1.33 5.57 12.25
CA VAL A 52 -0.86 5.47 10.86
C VAL A 52 0.50 4.77 10.88
N GLU A 53 0.60 3.65 10.18
CA GLU A 53 1.79 2.80 10.14
C GLU A 53 2.32 2.70 8.71
N VAL A 54 3.64 2.87 8.56
CA VAL A 54 4.33 2.75 7.28
C VAL A 54 5.17 1.49 7.31
N LEU A 55 4.85 0.53 6.43
CA LEU A 55 5.61 -0.70 6.31
C LEU A 55 6.66 -0.56 5.21
N GLY A 56 7.87 -1.07 5.47
CA GLY A 56 8.93 -1.10 4.47
C GLY A 56 8.59 -2.01 3.27
N PHE A 57 9.38 -1.86 2.21
CA PHE A 57 9.26 -2.72 1.03
C PHE A 57 9.72 -4.15 1.32
N ILE A 58 9.09 -5.12 0.66
CA ILE A 58 9.57 -6.50 0.59
C ILE A 58 10.44 -6.62 -0.65
N GLU A 59 11.71 -7.01 -0.48
CA GLU A 59 12.63 -7.23 -1.60
C GLU A 59 12.07 -8.26 -2.60
N GLY A 60 12.31 -8.01 -3.89
CA GLY A 60 11.84 -8.88 -4.98
C GLY A 60 10.34 -8.74 -5.32
N CYS A 61 9.55 -7.97 -4.58
CA CYS A 61 8.12 -7.76 -4.83
C CYS A 61 7.82 -6.32 -5.25
N SER A 62 8.06 -5.98 -6.52
CA SER A 62 7.68 -4.69 -7.10
C SER A 62 7.04 -4.85 -8.48
N THR A 63 6.05 -4.01 -8.80
CA THR A 63 5.44 -3.98 -10.13
C THR A 63 6.46 -3.62 -11.20
N SER A 64 7.42 -2.74 -10.88
CA SER A 64 8.51 -2.38 -11.79
C SER A 64 9.34 -3.61 -12.17
N ASN A 65 9.74 -4.41 -11.19
CA ASN A 65 10.52 -5.65 -11.43
C ASN A 65 9.70 -6.65 -12.27
N VAL A 66 8.39 -6.75 -12.03
CA VAL A 66 7.50 -7.59 -12.85
C VAL A 66 7.46 -7.08 -14.30
N ILE A 67 7.34 -5.77 -14.50
CA ILE A 67 7.35 -5.16 -15.85
C ILE A 67 8.69 -5.38 -16.54
N GLU A 68 9.81 -5.21 -15.84
CA GLU A 68 11.16 -5.46 -16.38
C GLU A 68 11.34 -6.93 -16.76
N ALA A 69 10.91 -7.86 -15.90
CA ALA A 69 10.96 -9.29 -16.20
C ALA A 69 10.12 -9.66 -17.44
N ILE A 70 8.96 -9.01 -17.63
CA ILE A 70 8.13 -9.18 -18.84
C ILE A 70 8.85 -8.62 -20.08
N ARG A 71 9.54 -7.47 -19.96
CA ARG A 71 10.23 -6.80 -21.08
C ARG A 71 11.51 -7.49 -21.52
N HIS A 72 12.31 -7.95 -20.56
CA HIS A 72 13.65 -8.51 -20.81
C HIS A 72 13.67 -10.04 -20.85
N GLY A 73 12.56 -10.68 -20.47
CA GLY A 73 12.54 -12.12 -20.21
C GLY A 73 13.22 -12.44 -18.88
N VAL A 74 12.94 -13.63 -18.33
CA VAL A 74 13.73 -14.14 -17.21
C VAL A 74 15.07 -14.59 -17.79
N GLU A 75 16.14 -13.81 -17.60
CA GLU A 75 17.48 -14.36 -17.79
C GLU A 75 17.64 -15.49 -16.78
N SER A 76 17.66 -16.72 -17.28
CA SER A 76 18.05 -17.89 -16.52
C SER A 76 19.54 -17.76 -16.21
N SER A 77 19.85 -17.08 -15.11
CA SER A 77 21.17 -17.13 -14.50
C SER A 77 21.47 -18.59 -14.17
N GLN A 78 22.47 -19.11 -14.87
CA GLN A 78 23.05 -20.41 -14.63
C GLN A 78 23.47 -20.48 -13.17
N THR A 79 22.95 -21.49 -12.46
CA THR A 79 23.56 -22.02 -11.24
C THR A 79 24.98 -22.50 -11.55
N GLU A 80 25.96 -21.93 -10.87
CA GLU A 80 27.18 -22.64 -10.42
C GLU A 80 27.15 -22.73 -8.90
#